data_AF-A0A7X9Q5B3-F1
#
_entry.id   AF-A0A7X9Q5B3-F1
#
_cell.length_a   1.000
_cell.length_b   1.000
_cell.length_c   1.000
_cell.angle_alpha   90.00
_cell.angle_beta   90.00
_cell.angle_gamma   90.00
#
_symmetry.space_group_name_H-M   'P 1'
#
loop_
_entity.id
_entity.type
_entity.pdbx_description
1 polymer ?
#
loop_
_entity_poly.entity_id
_entity_poly.type
_entity_poly.pdbx_seq_one_letter_code
_entity_poly.pdbx_strand_id
1 'polypeptide(L)'
;MKTSPTPKFRNKKNSNFHQELKKRVQEYFDTNNKKPTGNYSLYFKAGLFWVIYIALYVHVVFYTPAAWIAILECLVMGCATAAIGFNVMHDGSHGSFSSSKILNKIAASSVNALGASVIMWNNKHNIIHHTYTNIGGVDDDIEIQPLIRLCPSQKRYFFHRYQHIYVWLLYTQLYIVWVFATDFVKYFRKKVGPVAIKKMSTWEHISFWVAKLFFYF
;
A
#
# COMPACT_ATOMS: atom_id res chain seq x y z
N MET A 1 -26.08 6.33 -11.31
CA MET A 1 -25.78 5.06 -10.61
C MET A 1 -26.17 5.20 -9.16
N LYS A 2 -27.12 4.37 -8.66
CA LYS A 2 -27.48 4.34 -7.24
C LYS A 2 -26.25 3.90 -6.44
N THR A 3 -25.78 4.70 -5.51
CA THR A 3 -24.71 4.32 -4.59
C THR A 3 -25.24 3.23 -3.68
N SER A 4 -24.80 1.98 -3.87
CA SER A 4 -25.09 0.92 -2.92
C SER A 4 -24.54 1.34 -1.55
N PRO A 5 -25.35 1.25 -0.47
CA PRO A 5 -24.88 1.63 0.85
C PRO A 5 -23.71 0.73 1.27
N THR A 6 -22.72 1.30 1.95
CA THR A 6 -21.63 0.50 2.52
C THR A 6 -22.21 -0.53 3.49
N PRO A 7 -21.76 -1.79 3.42
CA PRO A 7 -22.29 -2.85 4.25
C PRO A 7 -22.04 -2.55 5.73
N LYS A 8 -22.98 -2.90 6.60
CA LYS A 8 -22.82 -2.80 8.05
C LYS A 8 -22.71 -4.19 8.66
N PHE A 9 -21.66 -4.43 9.43
CA PHE A 9 -21.47 -5.69 10.13
C PHE A 9 -22.19 -5.66 11.48
N ARG A 10 -23.22 -6.49 11.65
CA ARG A 10 -23.90 -6.64 12.94
C ARG A 10 -23.13 -7.64 13.81
N ASN A 11 -22.86 -7.27 15.06
CA ASN A 11 -22.37 -8.22 16.06
C ASN A 11 -23.52 -9.14 16.49
N LYS A 12 -23.75 -10.23 15.75
CA LYS A 12 -24.77 -11.22 16.10
C LYS A 12 -24.43 -11.84 17.46
N LYS A 13 -25.40 -11.83 18.39
CA LYS A 13 -25.31 -12.42 19.75
C LYS A 13 -24.31 -11.74 20.70
N ASN A 14 -23.96 -10.46 20.49
CA ASN A 14 -22.99 -9.75 21.34
C ASN A 14 -21.67 -10.55 21.52
N SER A 15 -21.16 -11.11 20.43
CA SER A 15 -19.93 -11.89 20.46
C SER A 15 -18.75 -11.03 20.90
N ASN A 16 -17.96 -11.55 21.85
CA ASN A 16 -16.71 -10.95 22.32
C ASN A 16 -15.49 -11.49 21.54
N PHE A 17 -15.71 -12.21 20.43
CA PHE A 17 -14.65 -12.88 19.66
C PHE A 17 -13.46 -11.96 19.32
N HIS A 18 -13.72 -10.75 18.81
CA HIS A 18 -12.65 -9.81 18.44
C HIS A 18 -11.83 -9.34 19.64
N GLN A 19 -12.49 -9.13 20.78
CA GLN A 19 -11.82 -8.73 22.02
C GLN A 19 -10.96 -9.87 22.57
N GLU A 20 -11.50 -11.09 22.60
CA GLU A 20 -10.80 -12.29 23.04
C GLU A 20 -9.60 -12.62 22.13
N LEU A 21 -9.77 -12.48 20.80
CA LEU A 21 -8.67 -12.64 19.84
C LEU A 21 -7.55 -11.64 20.12
N LYS A 22 -7.88 -10.36 20.27
CA LYS A 22 -6.88 -9.32 20.62
C LYS A 22 -6.17 -9.62 21.93
N LYS A 23 -6.92 -10.05 22.96
CA LYS A 23 -6.37 -10.42 24.26
C LYS A 23 -5.35 -11.56 24.11
N ARG A 24 -5.72 -12.66 23.44
CA ARG A 24 -4.81 -13.81 23.24
C ARG A 24 -3.58 -13.48 22.41
N VAL A 25 -3.72 -12.63 21.39
CA VAL A 25 -2.57 -12.14 20.60
C VAL A 25 -1.62 -11.33 21.50
N GLN A 26 -2.15 -10.46 22.35
CA GLN A 26 -1.33 -9.69 23.29
C GLN A 26 -0.64 -10.60 24.32
N GLU A 27 -1.38 -11.55 24.91
CA GLU A 27 -0.83 -12.55 25.85
C GLU A 27 0.33 -13.33 25.22
N TYR A 28 0.23 -13.71 23.94
CA TYR A 28 1.34 -14.34 23.22
C TYR A 28 2.60 -13.47 23.23
N PHE A 29 2.48 -12.17 22.93
CA PHE A 29 3.63 -11.25 22.93
C PHE A 29 4.23 -11.11 24.32
N ASP A 30 3.38 -10.95 25.34
CA ASP A 30 3.80 -10.75 26.72
C ASP A 30 4.50 -12.00 27.28
N THR A 31 3.90 -13.19 27.14
CA THR A 31 4.47 -14.46 27.63
C THR A 31 5.76 -14.84 26.91
N ASN A 32 5.94 -14.42 25.65
CA ASN A 32 7.17 -14.69 24.89
C ASN A 32 8.20 -13.56 25.01
N ASN A 33 7.95 -12.53 25.82
CA ASN A 33 8.80 -11.33 25.93
C ASN A 33 9.15 -10.71 24.56
N LYS A 34 8.16 -10.68 23.66
CA LYS A 34 8.28 -10.13 22.30
C LYS A 34 7.50 -8.83 22.22
N LYS A 35 8.07 -7.83 21.55
CA LYS A 35 7.32 -6.62 21.21
C LYS A 35 6.41 -6.88 20.00
N PRO A 36 5.18 -6.32 19.97
CA PRO A 36 4.32 -6.38 18.79
C PRO A 36 4.76 -5.42 17.67
N THR A 37 5.85 -4.68 17.90
CA THR A 37 6.44 -3.71 16.97
C THR A 37 7.78 -4.22 16.45
N GLY A 38 8.28 -3.55 15.41
CA GLY A 38 9.54 -3.83 14.74
C GLY A 38 10.74 -3.93 15.67
N ASN A 39 11.73 -4.68 15.19
CA ASN A 39 13.00 -4.94 15.85
C ASN A 39 14.17 -4.46 14.97
N TYR A 40 15.40 -4.71 15.42
CA TYR A 40 16.60 -4.34 14.69
C TYR A 40 16.65 -4.89 13.26
N SER A 41 16.19 -6.13 13.03
CA SER A 41 16.18 -6.74 11.68
C SER A 41 15.28 -5.97 10.73
N LEU A 42 14.12 -5.48 11.20
CA LEU A 42 13.24 -4.63 10.40
C LEU A 42 13.90 -3.30 10.03
N TYR A 43 14.56 -2.64 11.00
CA TYR A 43 15.23 -1.37 10.76
C TYR A 43 16.43 -1.52 9.82
N PHE A 44 17.22 -2.58 9.99
CA PHE A 44 18.32 -2.90 9.07
C PHE A 44 17.80 -3.13 7.66
N LYS A 45 16.75 -3.95 7.51
CA LYS A 45 16.11 -4.20 6.21
C LYS A 45 15.62 -2.91 5.56
N ALA A 46 14.98 -2.03 6.32
CA ALA A 46 14.51 -0.73 5.84
C ALA A 46 15.66 0.15 5.35
N GLY A 47 16.75 0.25 6.14
CA GLY A 47 17.94 1.00 5.77
C GLY A 47 18.62 0.43 4.52
N LEU A 48 18.76 -0.90 4.46
CA LEU A 48 19.35 -1.61 3.33
C LEU A 48 18.60 -1.32 2.02
N PHE A 49 17.26 -1.40 2.02
CA PHE A 49 16.50 -1.12 0.81
C PHE A 49 16.62 0.32 0.34
N TRP A 50 16.64 1.29 1.26
CA TRP A 50 16.85 2.69 0.92
C TRP A 50 18.27 2.96 0.39
N VAL A 51 19.30 2.37 1.01
CA VAL A 51 20.68 2.49 0.56
C VAL A 51 20.84 1.90 -0.85
N ILE A 52 20.28 0.71 -1.09
CA ILE A 52 20.29 0.10 -2.43
C ILE A 52 19.58 0.99 -3.44
N TYR A 53 18.37 1.46 -3.12
CA TYR A 53 17.60 2.32 -4.02
C TYR A 53 18.37 3.60 -4.39
N ILE A 54 18.92 4.30 -3.40
CA ILE A 54 19.65 5.56 -3.59
C ILE A 54 20.97 5.32 -4.35
N ALA A 55 21.72 4.26 -4.00
CA ALA A 55 22.99 3.95 -4.67
C ALA A 55 22.78 3.63 -6.15
N LEU A 56 21.75 2.83 -6.48
CA LEU A 56 21.40 2.52 -7.86
C LEU A 56 20.92 3.75 -8.62
N TYR A 57 20.05 4.58 -8.00
CA TYR A 57 19.63 5.84 -8.61
C TYR A 57 20.83 6.73 -8.95
N VAL A 58 21.75 6.90 -7.99
CA VAL A 58 22.94 7.73 -8.19
C VAL A 58 23.82 7.18 -9.30
N HIS A 59 24.04 5.87 -9.34
CA HIS A 59 24.86 5.25 -10.37
C HIS A 59 24.24 5.39 -11.77
N VAL A 60 22.96 5.05 -11.92
CA VAL A 60 22.24 5.14 -13.20
C VAL A 60 22.22 6.58 -13.74
N VAL A 61 21.91 7.56 -12.88
CA VAL A 61 21.69 8.96 -13.30
C VAL A 61 23.00 9.72 -13.51
N PHE A 62 23.99 9.55 -12.62
CA PHE A 62 25.19 10.40 -12.63
C PHE A 62 26.44 9.72 -13.21
N TYR A 63 26.47 8.38 -13.30
CA TYR A 63 27.62 7.64 -13.84
C TYR A 63 27.32 6.98 -15.19
N THR A 64 26.05 6.97 -15.62
CA THR A 64 25.60 6.55 -16.95
C THR A 64 26.24 5.24 -17.42
N PRO A 65 26.03 4.12 -16.70
CA PRO A 65 26.67 2.85 -17.02
C PRO A 65 26.19 2.32 -18.38
N ALA A 66 26.86 1.29 -18.89
CA ALA A 66 26.45 0.63 -20.12
C ALA A 66 24.97 0.21 -20.05
N ALA A 67 24.25 0.31 -21.16
CA ALA A 67 22.79 0.15 -21.19
C ALA A 67 22.28 -1.14 -20.53
N TRP A 68 23.00 -2.27 -20.70
CA TRP A 68 22.62 -3.54 -20.09
C TRP A 68 22.77 -3.55 -18.55
N ILE A 69 23.76 -2.80 -18.01
CA ILE A 69 23.92 -2.59 -16.57
C ILE A 69 22.79 -1.71 -16.07
N ALA A 70 22.52 -0.58 -16.75
CA ALA A 70 21.45 0.34 -16.38
C ALA A 70 20.07 -0.37 -16.33
N ILE A 71 19.79 -1.25 -17.30
CA ILE A 71 18.56 -2.07 -17.30
C ILE A 71 18.50 -2.98 -16.09
N LEU A 72 19.59 -3.69 -15.77
CA LEU A 72 19.65 -4.57 -14.61
C LEU A 72 19.46 -3.79 -13.30
N GLU A 73 20.09 -2.63 -13.17
CA GLU A 73 19.96 -1.75 -12.02
C GLU A 73 18.53 -1.22 -11.86
N CYS A 74 17.87 -0.81 -12.96
CA CYS A 74 16.46 -0.43 -12.94
C CYS A 74 15.54 -1.56 -12.48
N LEU A 75 15.81 -2.82 -12.86
CA LEU A 75 15.07 -3.98 -12.36
C LEU A 75 15.26 -4.15 -10.84
N VAL A 76 16.50 -4.04 -10.35
CA VAL A 76 16.80 -4.13 -8.91
C VAL A 76 16.17 -2.95 -8.16
N MET A 77 16.17 -1.75 -8.72
CA MET A 77 15.45 -0.59 -8.17
C MET A 77 13.95 -0.82 -8.09
N GLY A 78 13.34 -1.47 -9.08
CA GLY A 78 11.94 -1.88 -9.03
C GLY A 78 11.66 -2.84 -7.85
N CYS A 79 12.54 -3.82 -7.65
CA CYS A 79 12.47 -4.72 -6.48
C CYS A 79 12.65 -3.96 -5.16
N ALA A 80 13.61 -3.03 -5.08
CA ALA A 80 13.82 -2.20 -3.89
C ALA A 80 12.60 -1.31 -3.59
N THR A 81 11.97 -0.73 -4.62
CA THR A 81 10.75 0.07 -4.52
C THR A 81 9.61 -0.75 -3.91
N ALA A 82 9.37 -1.96 -4.42
CA ALA A 82 8.37 -2.87 -3.86
C ALA A 82 8.71 -3.25 -2.42
N ALA A 83 9.99 -3.52 -2.14
CA ALA A 83 10.46 -3.88 -0.80
C ALA A 83 10.26 -2.76 0.21
N ILE A 84 10.55 -1.49 -0.14
CA ILE A 84 10.24 -0.30 0.67
C ILE A 84 8.73 -0.19 0.89
N GLY A 85 7.93 -0.34 -0.17
CA GLY A 85 6.47 -0.28 -0.09
C GLY A 85 5.88 -1.31 0.90
N PHE A 86 6.29 -2.58 0.82
CA PHE A 86 5.69 -3.64 1.62
C PHE A 86 6.36 -3.90 2.98
N ASN A 87 7.62 -3.48 3.19
CA ASN A 87 8.34 -3.73 4.46
C ASN A 87 8.57 -2.46 5.29
N VAL A 88 8.44 -1.27 4.72
CA VAL A 88 8.66 -0.01 5.45
C VAL A 88 7.36 0.77 5.51
N MET A 89 6.81 1.09 4.35
CA MET A 89 5.58 1.86 4.24
C MET A 89 4.38 1.13 4.82
N HIS A 90 4.14 -0.11 4.42
CA HIS A 90 3.02 -0.91 4.90
C HIS A 90 3.06 -1.08 6.43
N ASP A 91 4.19 -1.52 6.98
CA ASP A 91 4.36 -1.72 8.43
C ASP A 91 4.23 -0.41 9.22
N GLY A 92 4.74 0.70 8.67
CA GLY A 92 4.51 2.03 9.24
C GLY A 92 3.04 2.44 9.22
N SER A 93 2.32 2.11 8.16
CA SER A 93 0.89 2.40 8.00
C SER A 93 0.02 1.58 8.96
N HIS A 94 0.49 0.41 9.38
CA HIS A 94 -0.13 -0.43 10.41
C HIS A 94 0.31 -0.07 11.84
N GLY A 95 1.27 0.84 12.00
CA GLY A 95 1.80 1.23 13.31
C GLY A 95 2.68 0.17 13.96
N SER A 96 3.07 -0.86 13.21
CA SER A 96 3.90 -1.97 13.70
C SER A 96 5.39 -1.76 13.44
N PHE A 97 5.79 -0.77 12.64
CA PHE A 97 7.21 -0.54 12.33
C PHE A 97 8.02 -0.16 13.58
N SER A 98 7.45 0.63 14.49
CA SER A 98 8.13 1.07 15.71
C SER A 98 7.13 1.28 16.86
N SER A 99 7.61 1.40 18.10
CA SER A 99 6.80 1.90 19.21
C SER A 99 6.56 3.42 19.13
N SER A 100 7.37 4.15 18.36
CA SER A 100 7.22 5.59 18.16
C SER A 100 6.18 5.90 17.07
N LYS A 101 5.17 6.69 17.42
CA LYS A 101 4.17 7.20 16.46
C LYS A 101 4.80 8.02 15.34
N ILE A 102 5.89 8.74 15.63
CA ILE A 102 6.60 9.56 14.63
C ILE A 102 7.32 8.66 13.64
N LEU A 103 8.05 7.64 14.14
CA LEU A 103 8.76 6.71 13.26
C LEU A 103 7.81 5.92 12.36
N ASN A 104 6.64 5.51 12.87
CA ASN A 104 5.61 4.89 12.03
C ASN A 104 5.09 5.83 10.94
N LYS A 105 4.88 7.11 11.26
CA LYS A 105 4.47 8.11 10.25
C LYS A 105 5.54 8.32 9.19
N ILE A 106 6.82 8.39 9.57
CA ILE A 106 7.94 8.51 8.64
C ILE A 106 8.00 7.27 7.75
N ALA A 107 7.95 6.07 8.35
CA ALA A 107 7.95 4.82 7.63
C ALA A 107 6.76 4.74 6.66
N ALA A 108 5.54 5.04 7.09
CA ALA A 108 4.35 5.11 6.25
C ALA A 108 4.50 6.12 5.08
N SER A 109 5.15 7.26 5.34
CA SER A 109 5.35 8.31 4.34
C SER A 109 6.46 7.99 3.34
N SER A 110 7.20 6.88 3.49
CA SER A 110 8.20 6.45 2.50
C SER A 110 7.63 6.28 1.10
N VAL A 111 6.34 5.94 0.95
CA VAL A 111 5.67 5.89 -0.36
C VAL A 111 5.58 7.26 -1.04
N ASN A 112 5.52 8.36 -0.27
CA ASN A 112 5.51 9.71 -0.81
C ASN A 112 6.84 10.05 -1.50
N ALA A 113 7.95 9.60 -0.92
CA ALA A 113 9.28 9.74 -1.54
C ALA A 113 9.39 8.90 -2.83
N LEU A 114 8.57 7.85 -2.95
CA LEU A 114 8.38 7.06 -4.17
C LEU A 114 7.20 7.58 -5.01
N GLY A 115 6.73 8.81 -4.82
CA GLY A 115 5.71 9.47 -5.66
C GLY A 115 4.25 9.04 -5.48
N ALA A 116 3.94 7.97 -4.74
CA ALA A 116 2.57 7.58 -4.43
C ALA A 116 2.10 8.19 -3.10
N SER A 117 0.79 8.30 -2.87
CA SER A 117 0.26 9.01 -1.71
C SER A 117 -0.04 8.10 -0.53
N VAL A 118 0.61 8.36 0.62
CA VAL A 118 0.29 7.72 1.91
C VAL A 118 -1.16 7.95 2.33
N ILE A 119 -1.77 9.06 1.91
CA ILE A 119 -3.15 9.43 2.25
C ILE A 119 -4.12 8.59 1.43
N MET A 120 -3.86 8.45 0.12
CA MET A 120 -4.67 7.59 -0.75
C MET A 120 -4.55 6.13 -0.33
N TRP A 121 -3.34 5.69 0.02
CA TRP A 121 -3.12 4.36 0.59
C TRP A 121 -3.90 4.16 1.88
N ASN A 122 -3.82 5.08 2.84
CA ASN A 122 -4.50 4.93 4.13
C ASN A 122 -6.02 4.82 3.96
N ASN A 123 -6.62 5.62 3.07
CA ASN A 123 -8.05 5.53 2.78
C ASN A 123 -8.40 4.20 2.07
N LYS A 124 -7.62 3.81 1.05
CA LYS A 124 -7.86 2.61 0.24
C LYS A 124 -7.61 1.32 1.03
N HIS A 125 -6.38 1.14 1.51
CA HIS A 125 -5.95 -0.07 2.16
C HIS A 125 -6.36 -0.06 3.64
N ASN A 126 -5.78 0.82 4.46
CA ASN A 126 -5.94 0.75 5.92
C ASN A 126 -7.38 0.94 6.44
N ILE A 127 -8.19 1.74 5.74
CA ILE A 127 -9.59 1.96 6.13
C ILE A 127 -10.51 1.04 5.36
N ILE A 128 -10.57 1.14 4.03
CA ILE A 128 -11.58 0.44 3.24
C ILE A 128 -11.28 -1.06 3.17
N HIS A 129 -10.08 -1.46 2.72
CA HIS A 129 -9.74 -2.88 2.57
C HIS A 129 -9.78 -3.62 3.92
N HIS A 130 -9.26 -3.04 5.01
CA HIS A 130 -9.30 -3.70 6.33
C HIS A 130 -10.70 -3.70 6.99
N THR A 131 -11.63 -2.84 6.56
CA THR A 131 -13.02 -2.85 7.06
C THR A 131 -13.94 -3.72 6.20
N TYR A 132 -13.73 -3.73 4.89
CA TYR A 132 -14.63 -4.34 3.89
C TYR A 132 -13.90 -5.38 3.02
N THR A 133 -12.92 -6.08 3.59
CA THR A 133 -12.02 -7.00 2.88
C THR A 133 -12.78 -7.95 1.95
N ASN A 134 -12.39 -7.97 0.68
CA ASN A 134 -12.95 -8.84 -0.35
C ASN A 134 -14.46 -8.68 -0.62
N ILE A 135 -15.06 -7.55 -0.22
CA ILE A 135 -16.45 -7.22 -0.56
C ILE A 135 -16.48 -6.50 -1.92
N GLY A 136 -16.95 -7.21 -2.95
CA GLY A 136 -17.07 -6.67 -4.30
C GLY A 136 -17.90 -5.39 -4.36
N GLY A 137 -17.44 -4.42 -5.15
CA GLY A 137 -18.05 -3.10 -5.29
C GLY A 137 -17.77 -2.11 -4.14
N VAL A 138 -17.05 -2.53 -3.09
CA VAL A 138 -16.65 -1.66 -1.97
C VAL A 138 -15.14 -1.64 -1.79
N ASP A 139 -14.51 -2.82 -1.77
CA ASP A 139 -13.06 -2.95 -1.62
C ASP A 139 -12.33 -2.67 -2.93
N ASP A 140 -11.77 -1.46 -3.06
CA ASP A 140 -11.02 -1.00 -4.24
C ASP A 140 -9.76 -1.85 -4.50
N ASP A 141 -9.24 -2.59 -3.51
CA ASP A 141 -8.07 -3.46 -3.69
C ASP A 141 -8.38 -4.67 -4.60
N ILE A 142 -9.65 -5.05 -4.77
CA ILE A 142 -10.07 -6.16 -5.64
C ILE A 142 -10.74 -5.71 -6.95
N GLU A 143 -10.86 -4.40 -7.18
CA GLU A 143 -11.54 -3.82 -8.36
C GLU A 143 -10.57 -3.51 -9.51
N ILE A 144 -9.94 -4.56 -10.05
CA ILE A 144 -9.00 -4.51 -11.20
C ILE A 144 -9.72 -4.95 -12.50
N GLN A 145 -11.06 -4.98 -12.50
CA GLN A 145 -11.84 -5.36 -13.67
C GLN A 145 -11.62 -4.40 -14.85
N PRO A 146 -11.65 -4.90 -16.10
CA PRO A 146 -11.94 -6.28 -16.49
C PRO A 146 -10.72 -7.21 -16.46
N LEU A 147 -9.51 -6.71 -16.15
CA LEU A 147 -8.25 -7.41 -16.34
C LEU A 147 -8.08 -8.61 -15.40
N ILE A 148 -8.38 -8.45 -14.11
CA ILE A 148 -8.26 -9.52 -13.11
C ILE A 148 -9.62 -9.75 -12.45
N ARG A 149 -9.94 -11.02 -12.20
CA ARG A 149 -11.12 -11.43 -11.45
C ARG A 149 -10.72 -11.99 -10.09
N LEU A 150 -11.03 -11.22 -9.05
CA LEU A 150 -10.70 -11.48 -7.65
C LEU A 150 -11.92 -11.80 -6.79
N CYS A 151 -13.14 -11.58 -7.28
CA CYS A 151 -14.38 -11.86 -6.53
C CYS A 151 -15.42 -12.62 -7.38
N PRO A 152 -16.21 -13.55 -6.79
CA PRO A 152 -17.22 -14.31 -7.52
C PRO A 152 -18.26 -13.46 -8.27
N SER A 153 -18.61 -12.29 -7.72
CA SER A 153 -19.60 -11.37 -8.30
C SER A 153 -19.11 -10.65 -9.56
N GLN A 154 -17.79 -10.66 -9.82
CA GLN A 154 -17.21 -10.01 -10.98
C GLN A 154 -17.43 -10.84 -12.24
N LYS A 155 -17.72 -10.17 -13.36
CA LYS A 155 -17.98 -10.85 -14.65
C LYS A 155 -16.75 -11.64 -15.06
N ARG A 156 -16.93 -12.93 -15.36
CA ARG A 156 -15.86 -13.81 -15.86
C ARG A 156 -15.70 -13.64 -17.38
N TYR A 157 -14.50 -13.30 -17.81
CA TYR A 157 -14.10 -13.27 -19.22
C TYR A 157 -13.25 -14.50 -19.55
N PHE A 158 -13.16 -14.86 -20.84
CA PHE A 158 -12.45 -16.07 -21.27
C PHE A 158 -10.97 -16.04 -20.87
N PHE A 159 -10.32 -14.87 -20.92
CA PHE A 159 -8.90 -14.72 -20.60
C PHE A 159 -8.61 -14.90 -19.10
N HIS A 160 -9.59 -14.76 -18.20
CA HIS A 160 -9.38 -14.97 -16.75
C HIS A 160 -8.89 -16.38 -16.41
N ARG A 161 -9.11 -17.38 -17.28
CA ARG A 161 -8.51 -18.73 -17.09
C ARG A 161 -6.98 -18.68 -17.05
N TYR A 162 -6.37 -17.68 -17.68
CA TYR A 162 -4.91 -17.47 -17.75
C TYR A 162 -4.42 -16.36 -16.81
N GLN A 163 -5.26 -15.84 -15.92
CA GLN A 163 -4.87 -14.73 -15.04
C GLN A 163 -3.67 -15.07 -14.15
N HIS A 164 -3.52 -16.34 -13.76
CA HIS A 164 -2.34 -16.81 -13.03
C HIS A 164 -1.01 -16.65 -13.80
N ILE A 165 -1.05 -16.43 -15.12
CA ILE A 165 0.11 -16.19 -15.98
C ILE A 165 0.35 -14.68 -16.14
N TYR A 166 -0.66 -13.94 -16.61
CA TYR A 166 -0.47 -12.51 -16.92
C TYR A 166 -0.54 -11.58 -15.70
N VAL A 167 -1.00 -12.07 -14.53
CA VAL A 167 -1.06 -11.27 -13.30
C VAL A 167 0.31 -10.72 -12.90
N TRP A 168 1.38 -11.47 -13.13
CA TRP A 168 2.74 -11.03 -12.81
C TRP A 168 3.12 -9.76 -13.56
N LEU A 169 2.76 -9.67 -14.85
CA LEU A 169 2.96 -8.45 -15.63
C LEU A 169 2.08 -7.31 -15.13
N LEU A 170 0.81 -7.56 -14.80
CA LEU A 170 -0.08 -6.52 -14.30
C LEU A 170 0.35 -5.96 -12.93
N TYR A 171 0.91 -6.82 -12.07
CA TYR A 171 1.40 -6.40 -10.76
C TYR A 171 2.60 -5.47 -10.84
N THR A 172 3.49 -5.63 -11.85
CA THR A 172 4.58 -4.67 -12.05
C THR A 172 4.08 -3.28 -12.47
N GLN A 173 2.89 -3.20 -13.09
CA GLN A 173 2.28 -1.92 -13.49
C GLN A 173 1.52 -1.21 -12.36
N LEU A 174 1.24 -1.90 -11.25
CA LEU A 174 0.38 -1.38 -10.18
C LEU A 174 0.92 -0.06 -9.61
N TYR A 175 2.22 -0.01 -9.36
CA TYR A 175 2.90 1.18 -8.85
C TYR A 175 2.78 2.38 -9.81
N ILE A 176 3.01 2.15 -11.11
CA ILE A 176 2.86 3.18 -12.15
C ILE A 176 1.42 3.72 -12.15
N VAL A 177 0.44 2.82 -12.10
CA VAL A 177 -0.98 3.20 -12.06
C VAL A 177 -1.33 3.99 -10.80
N TRP A 178 -0.68 3.75 -9.67
CA TRP A 178 -0.89 4.56 -8.46
C TRP A 178 -0.35 5.96 -8.63
N VAL A 179 0.93 6.07 -8.99
CA VAL A 179 1.62 7.35 -9.08
C VAL A 179 0.95 8.26 -10.10
N PHE A 180 0.69 7.75 -11.30
CA PHE A 180 0.28 8.56 -12.45
C PHE A 180 -1.24 8.67 -12.64
N ALA A 181 -2.06 7.77 -12.07
CA ALA A 181 -3.49 7.75 -12.35
C ALA A 181 -4.35 7.72 -11.09
N THR A 182 -4.35 6.59 -10.37
CA THR A 182 -5.39 6.35 -9.37
C THR A 182 -5.31 7.29 -8.17
N ASP A 183 -4.11 7.76 -7.79
CA ASP A 183 -3.97 8.79 -6.76
C ASP A 183 -4.68 10.10 -7.15
N PHE A 184 -4.48 10.57 -8.38
CA PHE A 184 -5.14 11.79 -8.88
C PHE A 184 -6.65 11.60 -8.96
N VAL A 185 -7.09 10.48 -9.53
CA VAL A 185 -8.52 10.15 -9.64
C VAL A 185 -9.18 10.18 -8.26
N LYS A 186 -8.55 9.55 -7.26
CA LYS A 186 -9.08 9.49 -5.88
C LYS A 186 -9.03 10.86 -5.19
N TYR A 187 -7.96 11.61 -5.37
CA TYR A 187 -7.79 12.96 -4.84
C TYR A 187 -8.90 13.91 -5.34
N PHE A 188 -9.13 13.97 -6.66
CA PHE A 188 -10.13 14.87 -7.25
C PHE A 188 -11.57 14.40 -7.03
N ARG A 189 -11.83 13.09 -7.13
CA ARG A 189 -13.17 12.54 -6.87
C ARG A 189 -13.54 12.53 -5.39
N LYS A 190 -12.56 12.67 -4.50
CA LYS A 190 -12.71 12.60 -3.04
C LYS A 190 -13.36 11.31 -2.56
N LYS A 191 -13.17 10.21 -3.30
CA LYS A 191 -13.74 8.89 -3.02
C LYS A 191 -12.79 7.79 -3.46
N VAL A 192 -12.86 6.66 -2.76
CA VAL A 192 -12.27 5.37 -3.14
C VAL A 192 -13.41 4.38 -3.25
N GLY A 193 -13.65 3.84 -4.46
CA GLY A 193 -14.89 3.13 -4.76
C GLY A 193 -16.13 3.97 -4.40
N PRO A 194 -17.09 3.41 -3.63
CA PRO A 194 -18.27 4.14 -3.17
C PRO A 194 -18.02 4.97 -1.90
N VAL A 195 -16.86 4.85 -1.25
CA VAL A 195 -16.57 5.42 0.07
C VAL A 195 -15.90 6.78 -0.08
N ALA A 196 -16.38 7.80 0.66
CA ALA A 196 -15.74 9.11 0.70
C ALA A 196 -14.41 9.05 1.45
N ILE A 197 -13.38 9.69 0.90
CA ILE A 197 -12.12 9.84 1.63
C ILE A 197 -12.32 10.78 2.82
N LYS A 198 -11.52 10.58 3.87
CA LYS A 198 -11.47 11.51 4.99
C LYS A 198 -11.13 12.91 4.48
N LYS A 199 -11.81 13.94 5.03
CA LYS A 199 -11.46 15.33 4.72
C LYS A 199 -9.99 15.56 5.04
N MET A 200 -9.24 15.96 4.01
CA MET A 200 -7.82 16.25 4.11
C MET A 200 -7.63 17.64 4.75
N SER A 201 -6.63 17.72 5.61
CA SER A 201 -6.06 18.96 6.12
C SER A 201 -5.24 19.67 5.04
N THR A 202 -4.96 20.96 5.25
CA THR A 202 -4.08 21.73 4.35
C THR A 202 -2.72 21.07 4.18
N TRP A 203 -2.14 20.54 5.26
CA TRP A 203 -0.86 19.83 5.22
C TRP A 203 -0.90 18.53 4.42
N GLU A 204 -2.02 17.81 4.48
CA GLU A 204 -2.23 16.60 3.66
C GLU A 204 -2.35 16.94 2.17
N HIS A 205 -2.98 18.06 1.81
CA HIS A 205 -2.99 18.55 0.44
C HIS A 205 -1.58 18.96 -0.04
N ILE A 206 -0.83 19.69 0.80
CA ILE A 206 0.56 20.08 0.47
C ILE A 206 1.42 18.84 0.31
N SER A 207 1.36 17.89 1.25
CA SER A 207 2.15 16.66 1.21
C SER A 207 1.86 15.84 -0.05
N PHE A 208 0.60 15.78 -0.49
CA PHE A 208 0.23 15.13 -1.75
C PHE A 208 0.94 15.77 -2.94
N TRP A 209 0.83 17.09 -3.11
CA TRP A 209 1.40 17.76 -4.28
C TRP A 209 2.92 17.83 -4.25
N VAL A 210 3.54 18.02 -3.09
CA VAL A 210 5.00 17.96 -2.93
C VAL A 210 5.53 16.58 -3.33
N ALA A 211 4.88 15.50 -2.90
CA ALA A 211 5.26 14.14 -3.28
C ALA A 211 5.18 13.93 -4.80
N LYS A 212 4.14 14.45 -5.46
CA LYS A 212 4.00 14.37 -6.92
C LYS A 212 5.08 15.17 -7.64
N LEU A 213 5.32 16.42 -7.22
CA LEU A 213 6.34 17.27 -7.83
C LEU A 213 7.74 16.69 -7.64
N PHE A 214 8.09 16.26 -6.42
CA PHE A 214 9.38 15.64 -6.12
C PHE A 214 9.62 14.36 -6.92
N PHE A 215 8.58 13.60 -7.26
CA PHE A 215 8.75 12.40 -8.06
C PHE A 215 8.94 12.69 -9.56
N TYR A 216 8.40 13.80 -10.06
CA TYR A 216 8.46 14.15 -11.47
C TYR A 216 9.67 14.99 -11.87
N PHE A 217 10.34 15.63 -10.90
CA PHE A 217 11.47 16.54 -11.10
C PHE A 217 12.62 16.16 -10.18
#